data_AF-A0A7J3F0U3-F1
#
_entry.id   AF-A0A7J3F0U3-F1
#
_cell.length_a   1.000
_cell.length_b   1.000
_cell.length_c   1.000
_cell.angle_alpha   90.00
_cell.angle_beta   90.00
_cell.angle_gamma   90.00
#
_symmetry.space_group_name_H-M   'P 1'
#
loop_
_entity.id
_entity.type
_entity.pdbx_description
1 polymer ?
#
loop_
_entity_poly.entity_id
_entity_poly.type
_entity_poly.pdbx_seq_one_letter_code
_entity_poly.pdbx_strand_id
1 'polypeptide(L)'
;AVWRWVRKLGERVNVKPSRIVRRLIALDETCVKVNGLEYWVYAAIDVDRNEIISMRVYPSRNALASGQFIREALEYCEGKPMFIVDNAPWLKQTLEELGLPYNAEPFR
;
A
#
# COMPACT_ATOMS: atom_id res chain seq x y z
N ALA A 1 -22.59 -5.52 -0.41
CA ALA A 1 -22.12 -5.82 -1.78
C ALA A 1 -20.60 -5.72 -1.90
N VAL A 2 -19.96 -4.70 -1.30
CA VAL A 2 -18.49 -4.55 -1.35
C VAL A 2 -17.72 -5.49 -0.46
N TRP A 3 -18.23 -5.91 0.70
CA TRP A 3 -17.53 -6.97 1.44
C TRP A 3 -17.36 -8.24 0.58
N ARG A 4 -18.32 -8.56 -0.30
CA ARG A 4 -18.16 -9.64 -1.30
C ARG A 4 -17.18 -9.30 -2.42
N TRP A 5 -17.01 -8.03 -2.78
CA TRP A 5 -16.08 -7.58 -3.82
C TRP A 5 -14.64 -7.45 -3.29
N VAL A 6 -14.45 -6.85 -2.11
CA VAL A 6 -13.21 -6.84 -1.32
C VAL A 6 -12.79 -8.24 -0.95
N ARG A 7 -13.72 -9.13 -0.60
CA ARG A 7 -13.38 -10.54 -0.37
C ARG A 7 -13.07 -11.28 -1.67
N LYS A 8 -13.77 -11.00 -2.79
CA LYS A 8 -13.37 -11.54 -4.11
C LYS A 8 -12.03 -11.00 -4.60
N LEU A 9 -11.70 -9.73 -4.35
CA LEU A 9 -10.36 -9.20 -4.59
C LEU A 9 -9.39 -9.85 -3.63
N GLY A 10 -9.64 -9.90 -2.33
CA GLY A 10 -8.75 -10.55 -1.35
C GLY A 10 -8.53 -12.04 -1.62
N GLU A 11 -9.53 -12.77 -2.14
CA GLU A 11 -9.43 -14.16 -2.58
C GLU A 11 -8.60 -14.29 -3.88
N ARG A 12 -8.64 -13.29 -4.78
CA ARG A 12 -7.83 -13.24 -6.01
C ARG A 12 -6.46 -12.57 -5.84
N VAL A 13 -6.32 -11.78 -4.78
CA VAL A 13 -5.18 -10.92 -4.38
C VAL A 13 -4.73 -11.41 -3.00
N ASN A 14 -4.79 -12.73 -2.76
CA ASN A 14 -4.04 -13.38 -1.70
C ASN A 14 -2.57 -13.40 -2.14
N VAL A 15 -1.97 -12.22 -2.19
CA VAL A 15 -0.60 -12.04 -2.64
C VAL A 15 0.28 -12.48 -1.50
N LYS A 16 0.99 -13.57 -1.75
CA LYS A 16 2.11 -14.03 -0.92
C LYS A 16 3.36 -13.91 -1.79
N PRO A 17 3.77 -12.68 -2.14
CA PRO A 17 4.96 -12.48 -2.95
C PRO A 17 6.16 -13.06 -2.19
N SER A 18 7.19 -13.46 -2.93
CA SER A 18 8.41 -13.95 -2.29
C SER A 18 9.12 -12.80 -1.56
N ARG A 19 9.75 -13.12 -0.43
CA ARG A 19 10.62 -12.18 0.27
C ARG A 19 11.94 -12.07 -0.49
N ILE A 20 12.20 -10.90 -1.08
CA ILE A 20 13.35 -10.65 -1.95
C ILE A 20 13.81 -9.19 -1.85
N VAL A 21 15.00 -8.90 -2.36
CA VAL A 21 15.47 -7.51 -2.51
C VAL A 21 14.60 -6.77 -3.52
N ARG A 22 13.98 -5.69 -3.06
CA ARG A 22 13.17 -4.76 -3.86
C ARG A 22 13.83 -3.39 -3.83
N ARG A 23 14.03 -2.81 -5.01
CA ARG A 23 14.69 -1.51 -5.14
C ARG A 23 13.70 -0.36 -5.01
N LEU A 24 12.56 -0.49 -5.67
CA LEU A 24 11.58 0.58 -5.84
C LEU A 24 10.16 0.07 -5.64
N ILE A 25 9.44 0.68 -4.69
CA ILE A 25 8.06 0.32 -4.36
C ILE A 25 7.16 1.53 -4.52
N ALA A 26 6.14 1.40 -5.37
CA ALA A 26 5.07 2.38 -5.47
C ALA A 26 4.04 2.11 -4.38
N LEU A 27 3.67 3.15 -3.63
CA LEU A 27 2.62 3.14 -2.62
C LEU A 27 1.51 4.11 -3.04
N ASP A 28 0.27 3.64 -3.01
CA ASP A 28 -0.90 4.47 -3.32
C ASP A 28 -1.99 4.30 -2.26
N GLU A 29 -2.77 5.36 -2.04
CA GLU A 29 -3.99 5.33 -1.24
C GLU A 29 -5.15 5.96 -2.04
N THR A 30 -6.27 5.25 -2.14
CA THR A 30 -7.44 5.75 -2.87
C THR A 30 -8.73 5.55 -2.09
N CYS A 31 -9.61 6.56 -2.11
CA CYS A 31 -10.91 6.49 -1.46
C CYS A 31 -11.95 5.92 -2.43
N VAL A 32 -12.65 4.87 -2.00
CA VAL A 32 -13.76 4.25 -2.73
C VAL A 32 -15.06 4.43 -1.97
N LYS A 33 -16.10 4.89 -2.67
CA LYS A 33 -17.44 5.11 -2.11
C LYS A 33 -18.36 3.94 -2.42
N VAL A 34 -19.03 3.46 -1.39
CA VAL A 34 -19.84 2.25 -1.44
C VAL A 34 -21.07 2.44 -0.60
N ASN A 35 -22.25 2.42 -1.23
CA ASN A 35 -23.52 2.59 -0.52
C ASN A 35 -23.51 3.83 0.39
N GLY A 36 -22.85 4.91 -0.03
CA GLY A 36 -22.69 6.14 0.76
C GLY A 36 -21.60 6.11 1.84
N LEU A 37 -20.91 4.97 2.05
CA LEU A 37 -19.79 4.85 2.98
C LEU A 37 -18.45 4.96 2.24
N GLU A 38 -17.49 5.62 2.87
CA GLU A 38 -16.12 5.75 2.37
C GLU A 38 -15.24 4.63 2.91
N TYR A 39 -14.43 4.04 2.03
CA TYR A 39 -13.39 3.07 2.37
C TYR A 39 -12.09 3.50 1.69
N TRP A 40 -10.96 3.12 2.29
CA TRP A 40 -9.64 3.47 1.79
C TRP A 40 -8.90 2.21 1.36
N VAL A 41 -8.52 2.15 0.09
CA VAL A 41 -7.72 1.08 -0.49
C VAL A 41 -6.28 1.54 -0.54
N TYR A 42 -5.39 0.72 -0.01
CA TYR A 42 -3.95 0.93 0.00
C TYR A 42 -3.30 -0.14 -0.87
N ALA A 43 -2.36 0.24 -1.73
CA ALA A 43 -1.66 -0.67 -2.63
C ALA A 43 -0.15 -0.43 -2.61
N ALA A 44 0.62 -1.52 -2.56
CA ALA A 44 2.08 -1.53 -2.64
C ALA A 44 2.49 -2.40 -3.82
N ILE A 45 3.28 -1.87 -4.74
CA ILE A 45 3.68 -2.54 -5.99
C ILE A 45 5.20 -2.46 -6.15
N ASP A 46 5.84 -3.58 -6.44
CA ASP A 46 7.23 -3.62 -6.92
C ASP A 46 7.26 -3.11 -8.36
N VAL A 47 7.84 -1.92 -8.57
CA VAL A 47 7.87 -1.25 -9.87
C VAL A 47 8.72 -2.03 -10.88
N ASP A 48 9.80 -2.67 -10.42
CA ASP A 48 10.72 -3.38 -11.32
C ASP A 48 10.12 -4.67 -11.86
N ARG A 49 9.23 -5.30 -11.08
CA ARG A 49 8.61 -6.60 -11.43
C ARG A 49 7.15 -6.49 -11.84
N ASN A 50 6.56 -5.31 -11.70
CA ASN A 50 5.12 -5.10 -11.84
C ASN A 50 4.31 -6.11 -10.99
N GLU A 51 4.77 -6.35 -9.75
CA GLU A 51 4.20 -7.32 -8.82
C GLU A 51 3.50 -6.60 -7.66
N ILE A 52 2.27 -6.98 -7.35
CA ILE A 52 1.58 -6.47 -6.16
C ILE A 52 2.24 -7.08 -4.91
N ILE A 53 2.70 -6.24 -4.00
CA ILE A 53 3.31 -6.67 -2.74
C ILE A 53 2.23 -6.86 -1.67
N SER A 54 1.40 -5.83 -1.48
CA SER A 54 0.32 -5.84 -0.52
C SER A 54 -0.81 -4.95 -1.00
N MET A 55 -2.04 -5.32 -0.66
CA MET A 55 -3.23 -4.51 -0.91
C MET A 55 -4.20 -4.66 0.25
N ARG A 56 -4.61 -3.55 0.86
CA ARG A 56 -5.44 -3.54 2.08
C ARG A 56 -6.59 -2.56 1.94
N VAL A 57 -7.68 -2.85 2.64
CA VAL A 57 -8.86 -1.98 2.69
C VAL A 57 -9.16 -1.64 4.14
N TYR A 58 -9.22 -0.35 4.43
CA TYR A 58 -9.51 0.18 5.76
C TYR A 58 -10.80 1.01 5.74
N PRO A 59 -11.58 1.03 6.82
CA PRO A 59 -12.77 1.88 6.93
C PRO A 59 -12.43 3.36 7.14
N SER A 60 -11.17 3.69 7.45
CA SER A 60 -10.72 5.05 7.75
C SER A 60 -9.25 5.23 7.37
N ARG A 61 -8.88 6.45 6.96
CA ARG A 61 -7.51 6.85 6.67
C ARG A 61 -6.86 7.49 7.90
N ASN A 62 -5.86 6.82 8.48
CA ASN A 62 -5.10 7.32 9.64
C ASN A 62 -3.68 6.74 9.68
N ALA A 63 -2.86 7.25 10.61
CA ALA A 63 -1.47 6.83 10.79
C ALA A 63 -1.34 5.35 11.20
N LEU A 64 -2.27 4.82 12.00
CA LEU A 64 -2.25 3.41 12.41
C LEU A 64 -2.43 2.48 11.21
N ALA A 65 -3.43 2.75 10.36
CA ALA A 65 -3.69 1.99 9.14
C ALA A 65 -2.50 2.04 8.17
N SER A 66 -1.96 3.23 7.94
CA SER A 66 -0.79 3.45 7.06
C SER A 66 0.45 2.74 7.60
N GLY A 67 0.69 2.81 8.91
CA GLY A 67 1.77 2.12 9.60
C GLY A 67 1.67 0.60 9.57
N GLN A 68 0.47 0.05 9.71
CA GLN A 68 0.25 -1.40 9.57
C GLN A 68 0.54 -1.84 8.14
N PHE A 69 -0.02 -1.13 7.17
CA PHE A 69 0.13 -1.42 5.75
C PHE A 69 1.60 -1.37 5.28
N ILE A 70 2.36 -0.33 5.64
CA ILE A 70 3.78 -0.21 5.25
C ILE A 70 4.63 -1.31 5.88
N ARG A 71 4.41 -1.62 7.17
CA ARG A 71 5.16 -2.69 7.86
C ARG A 71 4.91 -4.05 7.21
N GLU A 72 3.67 -4.33 6.84
CA GLU A 72 3.31 -5.55 6.14
C GLU A 72 3.93 -5.64 4.75
N ALA A 73 3.98 -4.55 3.98
CA ALA A 73 4.68 -4.53 2.70
C ALA A 73 6.20 -4.80 2.88
N LEU A 74 6.79 -4.31 3.97
CA LEU A 74 8.20 -4.54 4.30
C LEU A 74 8.51 -5.99 4.71
N GLU A 75 7.55 -6.79 5.17
CA GLU A 75 7.78 -8.21 5.48
C GLU A 75 8.25 -8.98 4.24
N TYR A 76 7.83 -8.54 3.07
CA TYR A 76 8.23 -9.11 1.79
C TYR A 76 9.52 -8.49 1.25
N CYS A 77 10.07 -7.44 1.86
CA CYS A 77 11.25 -6.76 1.34
C CYS A 77 12.51 -7.20 2.09
N GLU A 78 13.56 -7.54 1.35
CA GLU A 78 14.91 -7.62 1.90
C GLU A 78 15.63 -6.29 1.69
N GLY A 79 16.22 -5.77 2.77
CA GLY A 79 16.87 -4.46 2.77
C GLY A 79 15.88 -3.29 2.94
N LYS A 80 16.30 -2.09 2.52
CA LYS A 80 15.52 -0.86 2.60
C LYS A 80 15.19 -0.38 1.18
N PRO A 81 13.99 -0.68 0.65
CA PRO A 81 13.57 -0.18 -0.66
C PRO A 81 13.41 1.34 -0.63
N MET A 82 13.53 1.97 -1.80
CA MET A 82 13.04 3.33 -2.04
C MET A 82 11.54 3.29 -2.32
N PHE A 83 10.79 4.21 -1.73
CA PHE A 83 9.35 4.34 -1.97
C PHE A 83 9.03 5.49 -2.93
N ILE A 84 8.01 5.31 -3.76
CA ILE A 84 7.37 6.39 -4.52
C ILE A 84 5.94 6.50 -3.99
N VAL A 85 5.53 7.70 -3.63
CA VAL A 85 4.17 7.94 -3.13
C VAL A 85 3.59 9.22 -3.71
N ASP A 86 2.39 9.13 -4.30
CA ASP A 86 1.65 10.29 -4.81
C ASP A 86 0.50 10.66 -3.89
N ASN A 87 0.29 11.95 -3.67
CA ASN A 87 -0.85 12.57 -2.98
C ASN A 87 -1.41 11.84 -1.72
N ALA A 88 -0.54 11.14 -0.97
CA ALA A 88 -0.94 10.32 0.17
C ALA A 88 -0.32 10.85 1.49
N PRO A 89 -0.94 11.84 2.17
CA PRO A 89 -0.35 12.48 3.33
C PRO A 89 -0.04 11.51 4.48
N TRP A 90 -0.90 10.51 4.71
CA TRP A 90 -0.70 9.56 5.81
C TRP A 90 0.39 8.54 5.52
N LEU A 91 0.53 8.12 4.27
CA LEU A 91 1.65 7.29 3.84
C LEU A 91 2.98 8.06 3.94
N LYS A 92 3.02 9.32 3.48
CA LYS A 92 4.21 10.19 3.61
C LYS A 92 4.64 10.35 5.06
N GLN A 93 3.71 10.76 5.93
CA GLN A 93 3.99 10.90 7.36
C GLN A 93 4.52 9.61 7.97
N THR A 94 3.92 8.46 7.61
CA THR A 94 4.35 7.16 8.12
C THR A 94 5.75 6.78 7.63
N LEU A 95 6.09 7.07 6.38
CA LEU A 95 7.43 6.84 5.83
C LEU A 95 8.48 7.67 6.58
N GLU A 96 8.16 8.93 6.90
CA GLU A 96 9.01 9.82 7.69
C GLU A 96 9.21 9.29 9.12
N GLU A 97 8.13 8.92 9.81
CA GLU A 97 8.18 8.35 11.17
C GLU A 97 8.99 7.04 11.24
N LEU A 98 8.97 6.24 10.16
CA LEU A 98 9.74 4.99 10.06
C LEU A 98 11.17 5.20 9.54
N GLY A 99 11.56 6.42 9.16
CA GLY A 99 12.87 6.72 8.58
C GLY A 99 13.14 5.98 7.26
N LEU A 100 12.10 5.81 6.44
CA LEU A 100 12.17 5.11 5.15
C LEU A 100 12.35 6.12 4.01
N PRO A 101 13.27 5.86 3.05
CA PRO A 101 13.52 6.78 1.96
C PRO A 101 12.35 6.79 0.97
N TYR A 102 11.87 7.98 0.60
CA TYR A 102 10.78 8.11 -0.36
C TYR A 102 10.91 9.34 -1.26
N ASN A 103 10.34 9.25 -2.46
CA ASN A 103 10.13 10.36 -3.38
C ASN A 103 8.64 10.66 -3.50
N ALA A 104 8.28 11.93 -3.35
CA ALA A 104 6.93 12.42 -3.61
C ALA A 104 6.84 12.91 -5.06
N GLU A 105 6.55 12.00 -5.99
CA GLU A 105 6.33 12.33 -7.39
C GLU A 105 4.90 11.94 -7.79
N PRO A 106 4.21 12.73 -8.62
CA PRO A 106 2.96 12.30 -9.20
C PRO A 106 3.18 11.07 -10.08
N PHE A 107 2.32 10.06 -9.97
CA PHE A 107 2.38 8.90 -10.85
C PHE A 107 2.11 9.39 -12.28
N ARG A 108 3.12 9.38 -13.15
CA ARG A 108 3.03 9.77 -14.57
C ARG A 108 2.78 8.58 -15.48
#